data_AF-A0A1I0HF46-F1
#
_entry.id   AF-A0A1I0HF46-F1
#
_cell.length_a   1.000
_cell.length_b   1.000
_cell.length_c   1.000
_cell.angle_alpha   90.00
_cell.angle_beta   90.00
_cell.angle_gamma   90.00
#
_symmetry.space_group_name_H-M   'P 1'
#
loop_
_entity.id
_entity.type
_entity.pdbx_description
1 polymer ?
#
loop_
_entity_poly.entity_id
_entity_poly.type
_entity_poly.pdbx_seq_one_letter_code
_entity_poly.pdbx_strand_id
1 'polypeptide(L)'
;MRAVLRGLLGVALVASAVVAVSSPAGAVGDAEWEIRVFMCSSPSLIGCEKRTATGAQKRAVRTLLEGLPEVEEVRFFDRAGMYASFRRDFATNKPLLREITAKDFSEAFVLRVKEGADRESLVRTVNARPGVAWVSDAAAGQRDHLSWTSEWDGSIFLCTAGSAAKPCVKGRGEANKKAATARERAAMVAALAKDPAVLSYVFEDQRTAYENFKDDFAGNEALLSISEMRDMPESYRLTLRSGADWNTVTNRMARMPGVSWATNARCFETVAKLAREYGIDSASPLVGDGSPDACVSGTG
;
A
#
# COMPACT_ATOMS: atom_id res chain seq x y z
N MET A 1 -14.35 78.15 -24.63
CA MET A 1 -14.39 76.90 -25.41
C MET A 1 -14.26 75.72 -24.47
N ARG A 2 -15.36 75.00 -24.19
CA ARG A 2 -15.32 73.66 -23.59
C ARG A 2 -16.35 72.80 -24.30
N ALA A 3 -15.85 71.72 -24.87
CA ALA A 3 -16.57 70.80 -25.74
C ALA A 3 -17.46 69.84 -24.94
N VAL A 4 -18.59 69.52 -25.55
CA VAL A 4 -19.54 68.47 -25.14
C VAL A 4 -18.97 67.12 -25.57
N LEU A 5 -18.76 66.19 -24.64
CA LEU A 5 -18.50 64.78 -24.97
C LEU A 5 -19.70 63.95 -24.51
N ARG A 6 -20.46 63.44 -25.49
CA ARG A 6 -21.49 62.41 -25.32
C ARG A 6 -20.82 61.09 -24.96
N GLY A 7 -21.09 60.57 -23.76
CA GLY A 7 -20.71 59.22 -23.37
C GLY A 7 -21.68 58.19 -23.96
N LEU A 8 -21.14 57.26 -24.75
CA LEU A 8 -21.84 56.04 -25.16
C LEU A 8 -21.91 55.09 -23.96
N LEU A 9 -23.14 54.72 -23.54
CA LEU A 9 -23.36 53.59 -22.65
C LEU A 9 -23.05 52.29 -23.42
N GLY A 10 -21.86 51.73 -23.21
CA GLY A 10 -21.56 50.35 -23.53
C GLY A 10 -22.09 49.45 -22.42
N VAL A 11 -23.14 48.67 -22.71
CA VAL A 11 -23.59 47.58 -21.85
C VAL A 11 -22.49 46.51 -21.85
N ALA A 12 -21.74 46.40 -20.76
CA ALA A 12 -20.82 45.30 -20.56
C ALA A 12 -21.64 44.05 -20.21
N LEU A 13 -21.79 43.15 -21.19
CA LEU A 13 -22.24 41.79 -20.94
C LEU A 13 -21.22 41.12 -20.01
N VAL A 14 -21.55 40.92 -18.75
CA VAL A 14 -20.78 40.05 -17.86
C VAL A 14 -21.14 38.62 -18.26
N ALA A 15 -20.47 38.11 -19.30
CA ALA A 15 -20.47 36.69 -19.58
C ALA A 15 -19.81 36.01 -18.37
N SER A 16 -20.61 35.35 -17.54
CA SER A 16 -20.09 34.39 -16.57
C SER A 16 -19.44 33.28 -17.37
N ALA A 17 -18.12 33.39 -17.57
CA ALA A 17 -17.33 32.28 -18.05
C ALA A 17 -17.39 31.22 -16.95
N VAL A 18 -18.29 30.25 -17.12
CA VAL A 18 -18.14 28.96 -16.47
C VAL A 18 -16.82 28.43 -17.00
N VAL A 19 -15.75 28.63 -16.23
CA VAL A 19 -14.52 27.88 -16.43
C VAL A 19 -14.93 26.44 -16.16
N ALA A 20 -15.20 25.71 -17.23
CA ALA A 20 -15.22 24.27 -17.18
C ALA A 20 -13.85 23.87 -16.66
N VAL A 21 -13.76 23.58 -15.37
CA VAL A 21 -12.66 22.78 -14.84
C VAL A 21 -12.85 21.43 -15.51
N SER A 22 -12.21 21.27 -16.67
CA SER A 22 -11.96 19.98 -17.26
C SER A 22 -11.03 19.25 -16.29
N SER A 23 -11.62 18.61 -15.29
CA SER A 23 -10.95 17.54 -14.56
C SER A 23 -10.38 16.61 -15.62
N PRO A 24 -9.06 16.38 -15.65
CA PRO A 24 -8.50 15.52 -16.66
C PRO A 24 -9.13 14.15 -16.46
N ALA A 25 -9.76 13.64 -17.51
CA ALA A 25 -10.27 12.28 -17.54
C ALA A 25 -9.14 11.34 -17.07
N GLY A 26 -9.31 10.72 -15.90
CA GLY A 26 -8.39 9.71 -15.39
C GLY A 26 -7.40 10.15 -14.29
N ALA A 27 -7.60 11.28 -13.60
CA ALA A 27 -6.93 11.46 -12.30
C ALA A 27 -7.56 10.50 -11.28
N VAL A 28 -6.79 9.49 -10.86
CA VAL A 28 -7.01 8.73 -9.63
C VAL A 28 -6.68 9.71 -8.51
N GLY A 29 -7.68 10.34 -7.90
CA GLY A 29 -7.42 11.58 -7.16
C GLY A 29 -8.35 11.97 -6.03
N ASP A 30 -9.56 11.42 -5.90
CA ASP A 30 -10.46 11.76 -4.78
C ASP A 30 -10.81 10.49 -4.00
N ALA A 31 -9.76 9.89 -3.41
CA ALA A 31 -9.71 8.52 -2.90
C ALA A 31 -10.62 8.20 -1.71
N GLU A 32 -11.32 9.19 -1.13
CA GLU A 32 -11.99 9.02 0.15
C GLU A 32 -13.21 8.08 0.09
N TRP A 33 -13.82 7.86 -1.08
CA TRP A 33 -15.04 7.04 -1.19
C TRP A 33 -14.97 6.00 -2.31
N GLU A 34 -13.78 5.77 -2.88
CA GLU A 34 -13.62 4.90 -4.04
C GLU A 34 -13.58 3.41 -3.65
N ILE A 35 -14.38 2.59 -4.33
CA ILE A 35 -14.25 1.12 -4.35
C ILE A 35 -13.83 0.71 -5.75
N ARG A 36 -12.90 -0.23 -5.87
CA ARG A 36 -12.36 -0.72 -7.13
C ARG A 36 -12.72 -2.19 -7.30
N VAL A 37 -13.32 -2.53 -8.43
CA VAL A 37 -13.75 -3.88 -8.79
C VAL A 37 -12.85 -4.33 -9.94
N PHE A 38 -11.88 -5.19 -9.64
CA PHE A 38 -10.96 -5.72 -10.63
C PHE A 38 -11.55 -6.95 -11.30
N MET A 39 -11.56 -6.94 -12.63
CA MET A 39 -12.08 -8.04 -13.43
C MET A 39 -11.02 -9.13 -13.59
N CYS A 40 -11.47 -10.38 -13.61
CA CYS A 40 -10.62 -11.53 -13.89
C CYS A 40 -9.90 -11.37 -15.24
N SER A 41 -8.56 -11.39 -15.22
CA SER A 41 -7.79 -11.20 -16.45
C SER A 41 -6.35 -11.69 -16.28
N SER A 42 -5.74 -12.27 -17.32
CA SER A 42 -4.33 -12.68 -17.25
C SER A 42 -3.40 -11.45 -17.12
N PRO A 43 -2.41 -11.44 -16.20
CA PRO A 43 -1.95 -12.58 -15.41
C PRO A 43 -2.60 -12.75 -14.02
N SER A 44 -3.29 -11.74 -13.48
CA SER A 44 -3.94 -11.85 -12.16
C SER A 44 -5.24 -12.66 -12.24
N LEU A 45 -5.11 -13.95 -11.90
CA LEU A 45 -6.20 -14.93 -11.92
C LEU A 45 -6.54 -15.46 -10.52
N ILE A 46 -6.11 -14.75 -9.47
CA ILE A 46 -6.48 -15.10 -8.09
C ILE A 46 -8.00 -15.02 -7.96
N GLY A 47 -8.61 -16.07 -7.42
CA GLY A 47 -10.08 -16.20 -7.35
C GLY A 47 -10.78 -16.42 -8.70
N CYS A 48 -10.06 -16.45 -9.83
CA CYS A 48 -10.66 -16.48 -11.17
C CYS A 48 -10.65 -17.85 -11.85
N GLU A 49 -10.16 -18.90 -11.18
CA GLU A 49 -10.04 -20.25 -11.75
C GLU A 49 -9.33 -20.26 -13.12
N LYS A 50 -8.35 -19.38 -13.31
CA LYS A 50 -7.60 -19.18 -14.56
C LYS A 50 -8.45 -18.72 -15.76
N ARG A 51 -9.63 -18.14 -15.54
CA ARG A 51 -10.52 -17.65 -16.60
C ARG A 51 -10.52 -16.13 -16.66
N THR A 52 -10.53 -15.58 -17.88
CA THR A 52 -10.72 -14.14 -18.09
C THR A 52 -12.21 -13.81 -18.12
N ALA A 53 -12.60 -12.66 -17.57
CA ALA A 53 -13.97 -12.19 -17.58
C ALA A 53 -14.48 -12.00 -19.02
N THR A 54 -15.62 -12.62 -19.32
CA THR A 54 -16.30 -12.49 -20.61
C THR A 54 -16.96 -11.11 -20.74
N GLY A 55 -17.24 -10.68 -21.97
CA GLY A 55 -18.01 -9.45 -22.20
C GLY A 55 -19.39 -9.46 -21.54
N ALA A 56 -20.03 -10.64 -21.44
CA ALA A 56 -21.31 -10.78 -20.74
C ALA A 56 -21.16 -10.59 -19.22
N GLN A 57 -20.13 -11.17 -18.60
CA GLN A 57 -19.83 -10.96 -17.18
C GLN A 57 -19.51 -9.48 -16.89
N LYS A 58 -18.71 -8.81 -17.73
CA LYS A 58 -18.42 -7.37 -17.58
C LYS A 58 -19.68 -6.52 -17.63
N ARG A 59 -20.60 -6.80 -18.56
CA ARG A 59 -21.90 -6.11 -18.62
C ARG A 59 -22.77 -6.41 -17.40
N ALA A 60 -22.84 -7.67 -16.97
CA ALA A 60 -23.64 -8.05 -15.80
C ALA A 60 -23.13 -7.37 -14.52
N VAL A 61 -21.81 -7.30 -14.33
CA VAL A 61 -21.19 -6.58 -13.20
C VAL A 61 -21.50 -5.09 -13.30
N ARG A 62 -21.33 -4.45 -14.46
CA ARG A 62 -21.71 -3.04 -14.66
C ARG A 62 -23.18 -2.78 -14.28
N THR A 63 -24.11 -3.57 -14.83
CA THR A 63 -25.54 -3.40 -14.58
C THR A 63 -25.88 -3.57 -13.10
N LEU A 64 -25.25 -4.54 -12.42
CA LEU A 64 -25.39 -4.68 -10.98
C LEU A 64 -24.94 -3.40 -10.26
N LEU A 65 -23.73 -2.94 -10.55
CA LEU A 65 -23.11 -1.78 -9.87
C LEU A 65 -23.93 -0.49 -10.06
N GLU A 66 -24.39 -0.23 -11.29
CA GLU A 66 -25.22 0.93 -11.62
C GLU A 66 -26.63 0.85 -11.00
N GLY A 67 -27.08 -0.36 -10.62
CA GLY A 67 -28.36 -0.60 -9.95
C GLY A 67 -28.30 -0.57 -8.42
N LEU A 68 -27.11 -0.49 -7.81
CA LEU A 68 -26.97 -0.46 -6.35
C LEU A 68 -27.31 0.95 -5.81
N PRO A 69 -28.23 1.08 -4.84
CA PRO A 69 -28.64 2.38 -4.32
C PRO A 69 -27.52 3.11 -3.57
N GLU A 70 -26.53 2.39 -3.05
CA GLU A 70 -25.34 2.95 -2.39
C GLU A 70 -24.28 3.49 -3.37
N VAL A 71 -24.37 3.21 -4.67
CA VAL A 71 -23.40 3.65 -5.68
C VAL A 71 -23.89 4.94 -6.36
N GLU A 72 -23.03 5.96 -6.38
CA GLU A 72 -23.31 7.26 -7.02
C GLU A 72 -22.78 7.33 -8.45
N GLU A 73 -21.67 6.65 -8.72
CA GLU A 73 -20.99 6.69 -10.02
C GLU A 73 -20.24 5.40 -10.28
N VAL A 74 -20.27 4.93 -11.53
CA VAL A 74 -19.50 3.78 -12.01
C VAL A 74 -18.66 4.20 -13.21
N ARG A 75 -17.34 4.24 -13.02
CA ARG A 75 -16.36 4.47 -14.09
C ARG A 75 -15.71 3.15 -14.49
N PHE A 76 -15.39 3.00 -15.77
CA PHE A 76 -14.66 1.84 -16.26
C PHE A 76 -13.29 2.25 -16.77
N PHE A 77 -12.29 1.48 -16.38
CA PHE A 77 -10.92 1.62 -16.82
C PHE A 77 -10.50 0.35 -17.55
N ASP A 78 -10.08 0.51 -18.80
CA ASP A 78 -9.39 -0.54 -19.50
C ASP A 78 -7.94 -0.65 -19.01
N ARG A 79 -7.21 -1.66 -19.51
CA ARG A 79 -5.81 -1.88 -19.12
C ARG A 79 -4.91 -0.69 -19.43
N ALA A 80 -5.16 0.01 -20.54
CA ALA A 80 -4.36 1.15 -20.96
C ALA A 80 -4.56 2.34 -20.01
N GLY A 81 -5.80 2.62 -19.60
CA GLY A 81 -6.15 3.65 -18.63
C GLY A 81 -5.58 3.36 -17.24
N MET A 82 -5.62 2.10 -16.80
CA MET A 82 -4.98 1.68 -15.54
C MET A 82 -3.46 1.88 -15.58
N TYR A 83 -2.81 1.45 -16.66
CA TYR A 83 -1.37 1.62 -16.85
C TYR A 83 -0.96 3.11 -16.92
N ALA A 84 -1.73 3.94 -17.62
CA ALA A 84 -1.47 5.38 -17.69
C ALA A 84 -1.52 6.03 -16.30
N SER A 85 -2.50 5.64 -15.48
CA SER A 85 -2.61 6.10 -14.09
C SER A 85 -1.41 5.65 -13.24
N PHE A 86 -1.05 4.37 -13.32
CA PHE A 86 0.13 3.83 -12.64
C PHE A 86 1.40 4.61 -13.01
N ARG A 87 1.63 4.88 -14.30
CA ARG A 87 2.83 5.60 -14.74
C ARG A 87 2.92 7.02 -14.20
N ARG A 88 1.77 7.68 -14.03
CA ARG A 88 1.68 9.02 -13.43
C ARG A 88 1.96 8.95 -11.93
N ASP A 89 1.30 8.05 -11.24
CA ASP A 89 1.38 7.89 -9.79
C ASP A 89 2.78 7.46 -9.31
N PHE A 90 3.48 6.65 -10.11
CA PHE A 90 4.83 6.16 -9.83
C PHE A 90 5.89 6.83 -10.71
N ALA A 91 5.64 8.05 -11.20
CA ALA A 91 6.52 8.74 -12.16
C ALA A 91 7.98 8.88 -11.68
N THR A 92 8.20 8.94 -10.36
CA THR A 92 9.51 9.04 -9.70
C THR A 92 10.15 7.67 -9.44
N ASN A 93 9.38 6.58 -9.37
CA ASN A 93 9.89 5.24 -9.10
C ASN A 93 10.34 4.53 -10.39
N LYS A 94 11.52 4.91 -10.90
CA LYS A 94 12.07 4.37 -12.15
C LYS A 94 12.27 2.85 -12.13
N PRO A 95 12.73 2.20 -11.04
CA PRO A 95 12.81 0.75 -10.95
C PRO A 95 11.45 0.09 -11.21
N LEU A 96 10.40 0.50 -10.49
CA LEU A 96 9.07 -0.07 -10.63
C LEU A 96 8.48 0.12 -12.04
N LEU A 97 8.71 1.29 -12.65
CA LEU A 97 8.27 1.58 -14.01
C LEU A 97 8.94 0.71 -15.10
N ARG A 98 10.09 0.07 -14.80
CA ARG A 98 10.75 -0.85 -15.74
C ARG A 98 10.17 -2.27 -15.66
N GLU A 99 9.71 -2.67 -14.49
CA GLU A 99 9.21 -4.03 -14.22
C GLU A 99 7.73 -4.18 -14.59
N ILE A 100 6.93 -3.14 -14.36
CA ILE A 100 5.48 -3.18 -14.59
C ILE A 100 5.14 -2.69 -16.01
N THR A 101 4.42 -3.52 -16.74
CA THR A 101 3.96 -3.26 -18.10
C THR A 101 2.44 -3.18 -18.15
N ALA A 102 1.90 -2.68 -19.27
CA ALA A 102 0.45 -2.65 -19.50
C ALA A 102 -0.22 -4.04 -19.45
N LYS A 103 0.55 -5.14 -19.58
CA LYS A 103 0.02 -6.51 -19.53
C LYS A 103 -0.31 -6.96 -18.10
N ASP A 104 0.29 -6.32 -17.10
CA ASP A 104 0.13 -6.69 -15.69
C ASP A 104 -1.17 -6.16 -15.08
N PHE A 105 -1.89 -5.30 -15.80
CA PHE A 105 -3.14 -4.69 -15.34
C PHE A 105 -4.37 -5.47 -15.79
N SER A 106 -5.36 -5.52 -14.90
CA SER A 106 -6.73 -5.93 -15.20
C SER A 106 -7.59 -4.73 -15.56
N GLU A 107 -8.68 -4.98 -16.28
CA GLU A 107 -9.76 -4.00 -16.42
C GLU A 107 -10.44 -3.83 -15.06
N ALA A 108 -10.93 -2.63 -14.75
CA ALA A 108 -11.54 -2.33 -13.46
C ALA A 108 -12.76 -1.42 -13.59
N PHE A 109 -13.71 -1.59 -12.67
CA PHE A 109 -14.71 -0.56 -12.37
C PHE A 109 -14.28 0.21 -11.12
N VAL A 110 -14.37 1.54 -11.18
CA VAL A 110 -14.13 2.42 -10.03
C VAL A 110 -15.46 3.05 -9.65
N LEU A 111 -15.88 2.81 -8.41
CA LEU A 111 -17.16 3.21 -7.87
C LEU A 111 -16.97 4.41 -6.95
N ARG A 112 -17.83 5.43 -7.08
CA ARG A 112 -18.05 6.40 -6.02
C ARG A 112 -19.25 5.94 -5.21
N VAL A 113 -19.07 5.76 -3.91
CA VAL A 113 -20.09 5.22 -3.00
C VAL A 113 -20.55 6.31 -2.05
N LYS A 114 -21.85 6.32 -1.73
CA LYS A 114 -22.45 7.28 -0.79
C LYS A 114 -21.79 7.21 0.59
N GLU A 115 -21.69 8.35 1.23
CA GLU A 115 -21.32 8.43 2.65
C GLU A 115 -22.32 7.62 3.50
N GLY A 116 -21.81 6.90 4.51
CA GLY A 116 -22.63 6.06 5.39
C GLY A 116 -23.12 4.73 4.81
N ALA A 117 -22.77 4.40 3.56
CA ALA A 117 -23.08 3.09 2.98
C ALA A 117 -22.35 1.94 3.72
N ASP A 118 -22.98 0.77 3.77
CA ASP A 118 -22.32 -0.46 4.22
C ASP A 118 -21.36 -0.98 3.13
N ARG A 119 -20.15 -0.40 3.13
CA ARG A 119 -19.10 -0.69 2.16
C ARG A 119 -18.62 -2.13 2.25
N GLU A 120 -18.56 -2.70 3.45
CA GLU A 120 -18.11 -4.08 3.65
C GLU A 120 -19.09 -5.08 3.01
N SER A 121 -20.39 -4.87 3.22
CA SER A 121 -21.43 -5.65 2.55
C SER A 121 -21.41 -5.51 1.03
N LEU A 122 -21.20 -4.29 0.53
CA LEU A 122 -21.02 -4.04 -0.91
C LEU A 122 -19.81 -4.82 -1.45
N VAL A 123 -18.64 -4.72 -0.80
CA VAL A 123 -17.41 -5.44 -1.18
C VAL A 123 -17.66 -6.95 -1.24
N ARG A 124 -18.25 -7.55 -0.20
CA ARG A 124 -18.56 -8.99 -0.17
C ARG A 124 -19.52 -9.39 -1.30
N THR A 125 -20.57 -8.61 -1.51
CA THR A 125 -21.61 -8.88 -2.53
C THR A 125 -21.04 -8.82 -3.95
N VAL A 126 -20.16 -7.87 -4.22
CA VAL A 126 -19.56 -7.70 -5.55
C VAL A 126 -18.42 -8.70 -5.78
N ASN A 127 -17.62 -9.02 -4.76
CA ASN A 127 -16.58 -10.06 -4.84
C ASN A 127 -17.13 -11.43 -5.28
N ALA A 128 -18.36 -11.77 -4.86
CA ALA A 128 -18.99 -13.04 -5.21
C ALA A 128 -19.49 -13.15 -6.68
N ARG A 129 -19.29 -12.12 -7.51
CA ARG A 129 -19.86 -12.07 -8.86
C ARG A 129 -18.97 -12.76 -9.91
N PRO A 130 -19.53 -13.57 -10.81
CA PRO A 130 -18.75 -14.20 -11.87
C PRO A 130 -17.97 -13.18 -12.72
N GLY A 131 -16.67 -13.41 -12.87
CA GLY A 131 -15.77 -12.54 -13.63
C GLY A 131 -15.14 -11.42 -12.81
N VAL A 132 -15.47 -11.28 -11.53
CA VAL A 132 -14.75 -10.41 -10.58
C VAL A 132 -13.59 -11.21 -9.98
N ALA A 133 -12.39 -10.62 -9.98
CA ALA A 133 -11.20 -11.20 -9.34
C ALA A 133 -11.16 -10.82 -7.87
N TRP A 134 -11.23 -9.51 -7.61
CA TRP A 134 -11.13 -8.92 -6.29
C TRP A 134 -11.76 -7.53 -6.29
N VAL A 135 -12.31 -7.15 -5.14
CA VAL A 135 -12.85 -5.83 -4.87
C VAL A 135 -12.03 -5.19 -3.76
N SER A 136 -11.39 -4.07 -4.06
CA SER A 136 -10.64 -3.27 -3.10
C SER A 136 -11.45 -2.06 -2.67
N ASP A 137 -11.67 -1.95 -1.36
CA ASP A 137 -12.01 -0.67 -0.75
C ASP A 137 -10.71 0.13 -0.57
N ALA A 138 -10.32 0.90 -1.58
CA ALA A 138 -9.08 1.66 -1.58
C ALA A 138 -9.08 2.74 -0.47
N ALA A 139 -10.26 3.28 -0.15
CA ALA A 139 -10.47 4.28 0.89
C ALA A 139 -10.34 3.71 2.30
N ALA A 140 -10.83 2.50 2.55
CA ALA A 140 -10.70 1.84 3.86
C ALA A 140 -9.24 1.69 4.26
N GLY A 141 -8.35 1.35 3.32
CA GLY A 141 -6.92 1.25 3.60
C GLY A 141 -6.22 2.57 3.94
N GLN A 142 -6.86 3.73 3.72
CA GLN A 142 -6.36 5.04 4.19
C GLN A 142 -6.99 5.45 5.53
N ARG A 143 -8.14 4.86 5.89
CA ARG A 143 -8.89 5.12 7.13
C ARG A 143 -8.55 4.16 8.25
N ASP A 144 -8.00 3.00 7.91
CA ASP A 144 -7.44 2.08 8.87
C ASP A 144 -6.20 2.71 9.51
N HIS A 145 -6.19 2.82 10.82
CA HIS A 145 -5.05 3.27 11.62
C HIS A 145 -3.92 2.24 11.60
N LEU A 146 -4.22 1.00 11.18
CA LEU A 146 -3.26 -0.03 10.81
C LEU A 146 -2.79 0.09 9.35
N SER A 147 -3.22 1.14 8.63
CA SER A 147 -2.56 1.57 7.38
C SER A 147 -1.07 1.59 7.65
N TRP A 148 -0.34 0.76 6.93
CA TRP A 148 1.11 0.55 7.04
C TRP A 148 1.92 1.79 6.62
N THR A 149 1.43 3.00 6.86
CA THR A 149 2.22 4.22 6.82
C THR A 149 3.14 4.22 8.02
N SER A 150 4.31 3.63 7.84
CA SER A 150 5.31 3.59 8.88
C SER A 150 6.02 4.95 8.92
N GLU A 151 6.14 5.53 10.11
CA GLU A 151 7.03 6.68 10.33
C GLU A 151 8.50 6.32 10.00
N TRP A 152 8.81 5.03 10.03
CA TRP A 152 10.12 4.45 9.74
C TRP A 152 10.19 3.90 8.32
N ASP A 153 11.31 4.08 7.64
CA ASP A 153 11.53 3.49 6.32
C ASP A 153 11.78 1.97 6.40
N GLY A 154 12.23 1.48 7.56
CA GLY A 154 12.38 0.05 7.83
C GLY A 154 12.52 -0.26 9.32
N SER A 155 12.40 -1.54 9.67
CA SER A 155 12.58 -2.02 11.04
C SER A 155 13.39 -3.32 11.06
N ILE A 156 14.33 -3.44 11.99
CA ILE A 156 15.12 -4.64 12.24
C ILE A 156 14.68 -5.23 13.57
N PHE A 157 14.03 -6.38 13.54
CA PHE A 157 13.50 -7.06 14.73
C PHE A 157 14.50 -8.07 15.25
N LEU A 158 14.77 -8.01 16.55
CA LEU A 158 15.73 -8.89 17.20
C LEU A 158 15.08 -10.22 17.59
N CYS A 159 15.92 -11.25 17.74
CA CYS A 159 15.47 -12.51 18.29
C CYS A 159 14.98 -12.30 19.73
N THR A 160 13.77 -12.79 20.02
CA THR A 160 13.23 -12.91 21.38
C THR A 160 13.45 -14.32 21.92
N ALA A 161 13.48 -14.48 23.23
CA ALA A 161 13.53 -15.80 23.85
C ALA A 161 12.31 -16.65 23.42
N GLY A 162 12.56 -17.90 23.01
CA GLY A 162 11.51 -18.79 22.50
C GLY A 162 11.03 -18.51 21.07
N SER A 163 11.62 -17.55 20.34
CA SER A 163 11.27 -17.29 18.94
C SER A 163 11.41 -18.53 18.07
N ALA A 164 10.37 -18.85 17.31
CA ALA A 164 10.36 -19.93 16.32
C ALA A 164 10.94 -19.51 14.96
N ALA A 165 11.34 -18.24 14.80
CA ALA A 165 11.88 -17.73 13.54
C ALA A 165 13.15 -18.50 13.16
N LYS A 166 13.24 -18.95 11.90
CA LYS A 166 14.37 -19.77 11.41
C LYS A 166 15.75 -19.17 11.74
N PRO A 167 16.00 -17.85 11.59
CA PRO A 167 17.27 -17.24 11.97
C PRO A 167 17.58 -17.27 13.47
N CYS A 168 16.56 -17.36 14.32
CA CYS A 168 16.71 -17.44 15.78
C CYS A 168 16.86 -18.88 16.29
N VAL A 169 16.38 -19.87 15.52
CA VAL A 169 16.43 -21.30 15.87
C VAL A 169 17.60 -22.03 15.21
N LYS A 170 18.14 -21.54 14.09
CA LYS A 170 19.29 -22.14 13.38
C LYS A 170 20.43 -21.13 13.29
N GLY A 171 21.62 -21.51 13.74
CA GLY A 171 22.85 -20.70 13.60
C GLY A 171 23.49 -20.22 14.90
N ARG A 172 22.92 -20.51 16.09
CA ARG A 172 23.45 -20.07 17.39
C ARG A 172 23.71 -21.20 18.42
N GLY A 173 23.69 -22.48 18.02
CA GLY A 173 23.93 -23.62 18.92
C GLY A 173 22.90 -23.74 20.07
N GLU A 174 23.28 -24.21 21.27
CA GLU A 174 22.39 -24.27 22.47
C GLU A 174 21.75 -22.89 22.85
N ALA A 175 22.20 -21.78 22.28
CA ALA A 175 21.59 -20.46 22.43
C ALA A 175 20.38 -20.22 21.50
N ASN A 176 19.98 -21.21 20.68
CA ASN A 176 18.88 -21.18 19.69
C ASN A 176 17.45 -20.98 20.24
N LYS A 177 17.32 -20.50 21.48
CA LYS A 177 16.05 -20.10 22.13
C LYS A 177 16.20 -18.81 22.95
N LYS A 178 17.33 -18.11 22.83
CA LYS A 178 17.64 -16.93 23.65
C LYS A 178 17.46 -15.65 22.86
N ALA A 179 17.12 -14.58 23.57
CA ALA A 179 17.06 -13.24 23.02
C ALA A 179 18.42 -12.80 22.42
N ALA A 180 18.41 -11.73 21.64
CA ALA A 180 19.64 -11.08 21.19
C ALA A 180 20.53 -10.71 22.37
N THR A 181 21.83 -11.00 22.25
CA THR A 181 22.83 -10.70 23.28
C THR A 181 23.27 -9.25 23.21
N ALA A 182 23.84 -8.75 24.30
CA ALA A 182 24.43 -7.40 24.33
C ALA A 182 25.51 -7.22 23.23
N ARG A 183 26.29 -8.28 22.94
CA ARG A 183 27.30 -8.25 21.88
C ARG A 183 26.68 -8.14 20.49
N GLU A 184 25.59 -8.85 20.23
CA GLU A 184 24.87 -8.76 18.95
C GLU A 184 24.20 -7.39 18.76
N ARG A 185 23.60 -6.85 19.83
CA ARG A 185 23.08 -5.46 19.81
C ARG A 185 24.18 -4.45 19.52
N ALA A 186 25.34 -4.56 20.18
CA ALA A 186 26.48 -3.69 19.92
C ALA A 186 27.02 -3.82 18.49
N ALA A 187 27.04 -5.04 17.94
CA ALA A 187 27.42 -5.27 16.55
C ALA A 187 26.43 -4.63 15.56
N MET A 188 25.13 -4.69 15.85
CA MET A 188 24.10 -4.02 15.06
C MET A 188 24.27 -2.50 15.08
N VAL A 189 24.43 -1.90 16.26
CA VAL A 189 24.71 -0.46 16.42
C VAL A 189 25.93 -0.05 15.61
N ALA A 190 27.02 -0.83 15.68
CA ALA A 190 28.22 -0.55 14.91
C ALA A 190 28.02 -0.68 13.40
N ALA A 191 27.17 -1.60 12.94
CA ALA A 191 26.84 -1.76 11.53
C ALA A 191 25.98 -0.58 11.04
N LEU A 192 24.92 -0.22 11.77
CA LEU A 192 24.05 0.92 11.45
C LEU A 192 24.82 2.24 11.39
N ALA A 193 25.73 2.48 12.34
CA ALA A 193 26.54 3.69 12.38
C ALA A 193 27.54 3.81 11.22
N LYS A 194 27.96 2.69 10.62
CA LYS A 194 28.90 2.66 9.49
C LYS A 194 28.21 2.66 8.14
N ASP A 195 26.90 2.44 8.10
CA ASP A 195 26.15 2.28 6.88
C ASP A 195 25.80 3.66 6.30
N PRO A 196 26.36 4.05 5.13
CA PRO A 196 26.10 5.37 4.57
C PRO A 196 24.63 5.58 4.16
N ALA A 197 23.87 4.49 3.98
CA ALA A 197 22.46 4.55 3.65
C ALA A 197 21.56 4.89 4.86
N VAL A 198 22.05 4.67 6.08
CA VAL A 198 21.28 4.94 7.30
C VAL A 198 21.41 6.43 7.65
N LEU A 199 20.28 7.12 7.76
CA LEU A 199 20.23 8.51 8.22
C LEU A 199 20.22 8.57 9.75
N SER A 200 19.32 7.81 10.36
CA SER A 200 19.13 7.70 11.81
C SER A 200 18.48 6.37 12.16
N TYR A 201 18.57 6.00 13.43
CA TYR A 201 17.80 4.88 13.98
C TYR A 201 17.37 5.18 15.41
N VAL A 202 16.27 4.57 15.82
CA VAL A 202 15.80 4.52 17.22
C VAL A 202 15.80 3.06 17.67
N PHE A 203 16.31 2.80 18.86
CA PHE A 203 16.14 1.49 19.50
C PHE A 203 14.82 1.50 20.27
N GLU A 204 13.95 0.57 19.91
CA GLU A 204 12.68 0.34 20.58
C GLU A 204 12.82 -0.90 21.46
N ASP A 205 12.74 -0.69 22.77
CA ASP A 205 12.77 -1.79 23.73
C ASP A 205 11.41 -2.52 23.78
N GLN A 206 11.41 -3.70 24.40
CA GLN A 206 10.22 -4.55 24.49
C GLN A 206 9.02 -3.89 25.19
N ARG A 207 9.27 -2.99 26.15
CA ARG A 207 8.19 -2.26 26.84
C ARG A 207 7.55 -1.25 25.91
N THR A 208 8.38 -0.45 25.24
CA THR A 208 7.95 0.56 24.28
C THR A 208 7.20 -0.09 23.12
N ALA A 209 7.71 -1.20 22.59
CA ALA A 209 7.02 -1.97 21.55
C ALA A 209 5.63 -2.46 21.99
N TYR A 210 5.48 -2.89 23.25
CA TYR A 210 4.18 -3.29 23.79
C TYR A 210 3.22 -2.13 24.03
N GLU A 211 3.72 -0.96 24.38
CA GLU A 211 2.90 0.25 24.48
C GLU A 211 2.40 0.68 23.10
N ASN A 212 3.30 0.78 22.12
CA ASN A 212 2.94 1.07 20.73
C ASN A 212 1.93 0.05 20.18
N PHE A 213 2.12 -1.25 20.44
CA PHE A 213 1.17 -2.28 20.05
C PHE A 213 -0.23 -2.08 20.66
N LYS A 214 -0.33 -1.71 21.94
CA LYS A 214 -1.65 -1.45 22.56
C LYS A 214 -2.33 -0.24 21.94
N ASP A 215 -1.56 0.79 21.59
CA ASP A 215 -2.09 2.00 20.98
C ASP A 215 -2.57 1.72 19.55
N ASP A 216 -1.76 1.02 18.75
CA ASP A 216 -2.09 0.62 17.37
C ASP A 216 -3.33 -0.28 17.32
N PHE A 217 -3.48 -1.18 18.29
CA PHE A 217 -4.57 -2.15 18.36
C PHE A 217 -5.62 -1.84 19.43
N ALA A 218 -5.75 -0.57 19.84
CA ALA A 218 -6.69 -0.15 20.89
C ALA A 218 -8.15 -0.56 20.63
N GLY A 219 -8.53 -0.68 19.35
CA GLY A 219 -9.87 -1.14 18.93
C GLY A 219 -10.06 -2.66 18.86
N ASN A 220 -9.04 -3.48 19.15
CA ASN A 220 -9.07 -4.93 18.99
C ASN A 220 -8.86 -5.65 20.32
N GLU A 221 -9.89 -5.65 21.19
CA GLU A 221 -9.84 -6.27 22.52
C GLU A 221 -9.44 -7.75 22.49
N ALA A 222 -9.91 -8.50 21.48
CA ALA A 222 -9.59 -9.91 21.33
C ALA A 222 -8.07 -10.12 21.17
N LEU A 223 -7.43 -9.34 20.30
CA LEU A 223 -5.98 -9.41 20.09
C LEU A 223 -5.21 -8.92 21.33
N LEU A 224 -5.64 -7.80 21.94
CA LEU A 224 -5.01 -7.27 23.14
C LEU A 224 -5.06 -8.27 24.31
N SER A 225 -6.17 -9.01 24.46
CA SER A 225 -6.37 -9.96 25.57
C SER A 225 -5.44 -11.17 25.55
N ILE A 226 -4.92 -11.53 24.37
CA ILE A 226 -4.02 -12.69 24.18
C ILE A 226 -2.56 -12.29 23.98
N SER A 227 -2.26 -10.99 23.89
CA SER A 227 -0.93 -10.47 23.61
C SER A 227 -0.23 -10.01 24.88
N GLU A 228 0.94 -10.58 25.14
CA GLU A 228 1.75 -10.22 26.30
C GLU A 228 2.98 -9.38 25.88
N MET A 229 3.53 -8.60 26.81
CA MET A 229 4.76 -7.84 26.58
C MET A 229 5.92 -8.73 26.08
N ARG A 230 6.00 -9.98 26.56
CA ARG A 230 7.05 -10.92 26.14
C ARG A 230 6.97 -11.30 24.66
N ASP A 231 5.80 -11.12 24.03
CA ASP A 231 5.58 -11.45 22.62
C ASP A 231 6.11 -10.34 21.71
N MET A 232 6.43 -9.17 22.27
CA MET A 232 6.95 -8.03 21.52
C MET A 232 8.47 -8.14 21.35
N PRO A 233 9.00 -8.20 20.12
CA PRO A 233 10.43 -8.15 19.88
C PRO A 233 11.00 -6.75 20.11
N GLU A 234 12.21 -6.65 20.67
CA GLU A 234 13.02 -5.43 20.58
C GLU A 234 13.35 -5.15 19.11
N SER A 235 13.44 -3.87 18.73
CA SER A 235 13.71 -3.51 17.34
C SER A 235 14.60 -2.28 17.17
N TYR A 236 15.25 -2.17 16.01
CA TYR A 236 15.83 -0.92 15.53
C TYR A 236 14.94 -0.36 14.43
N ARG A 237 14.36 0.80 14.68
CA ARG A 237 13.52 1.54 13.74
C ARG A 237 14.39 2.50 12.93
N LEU A 238 14.34 2.43 11.61
CA LEU A 238 15.31 3.09 10.72
C LEU A 238 14.66 4.24 9.94
N THR A 239 15.42 5.32 9.81
CA THR A 239 15.24 6.30 8.74
C THR A 239 16.41 6.17 7.78
N LEU A 240 16.12 5.99 6.50
CA LEU A 240 17.11 5.80 5.46
C LEU A 240 17.25 7.08 4.64
N ARG A 241 18.45 7.30 4.09
CA ARG A 241 18.67 8.46 3.21
C ARG A 241 17.87 8.30 1.92
N SER A 242 17.42 9.43 1.40
CA SER A 242 16.78 9.49 0.08
C SER A 242 17.67 8.83 -0.98
N GLY A 243 17.10 7.94 -1.79
CA GLY A 243 17.80 7.23 -2.87
C GLY A 243 18.66 6.04 -2.43
N ALA A 244 18.67 5.69 -1.14
CA ALA A 244 19.29 4.44 -0.70
C ALA A 244 18.53 3.22 -1.25
N ASP A 245 19.24 2.12 -1.52
CA ASP A 245 18.60 0.83 -1.79
C ASP A 245 18.20 0.18 -0.48
N TRP A 246 16.95 0.43 -0.06
CA TRP A 246 16.43 0.00 1.24
C TRP A 246 16.38 -1.51 1.38
N ASN A 247 16.10 -2.25 0.31
CA ASN A 247 16.13 -3.72 0.32
C ASN A 247 17.54 -4.24 0.58
N THR A 248 18.55 -3.64 -0.05
CA THR A 248 19.94 -4.01 0.22
C THR A 248 20.32 -3.78 1.68
N VAL A 249 19.87 -2.67 2.28
CA VAL A 249 20.09 -2.39 3.71
C VAL A 249 19.40 -3.43 4.58
N THR A 250 18.08 -3.61 4.44
CA THR A 250 17.30 -4.52 5.29
C THR A 250 17.74 -5.98 5.13
N ASN A 251 18.08 -6.41 3.91
CA ASN A 251 18.52 -7.79 3.63
C ASN A 251 19.93 -8.07 4.17
N ARG A 252 20.80 -7.05 4.20
CA ARG A 252 22.10 -7.16 4.88
C ARG A 252 21.90 -7.30 6.38
N MET A 253 21.06 -6.45 6.98
CA MET A 253 20.83 -6.44 8.43
C MET A 253 20.08 -7.70 8.90
N ALA A 254 19.14 -8.22 8.11
CA ALA A 254 18.41 -9.47 8.38
C ALA A 254 19.34 -10.70 8.53
N ARG A 255 20.54 -10.66 7.95
CA ARG A 255 21.53 -11.74 8.02
C ARG A 255 22.47 -11.61 9.22
N MET A 256 22.37 -10.55 10.03
CA MET A 256 23.23 -10.36 11.19
C MET A 256 22.81 -11.29 12.34
N PRO A 257 23.78 -11.81 13.13
CA PRO A 257 23.48 -12.61 14.31
C PRO A 257 22.59 -11.86 15.32
N GLY A 258 21.60 -12.55 15.87
CA GLY A 258 20.64 -11.98 16.82
C GLY A 258 19.47 -11.23 16.17
N VAL A 259 19.40 -11.18 14.83
CA VAL A 259 18.26 -10.62 14.09
C VAL A 259 17.29 -11.73 13.72
N SER A 260 16.01 -11.47 13.94
CA SER A 260 14.91 -12.36 13.61
C SER A 260 14.44 -12.13 12.18
N TRP A 261 14.10 -10.88 11.85
CA TRP A 261 13.81 -10.42 10.49
C TRP A 261 14.04 -8.91 10.38
N ALA A 262 14.07 -8.40 9.15
CA ALA A 262 14.04 -6.96 8.88
C ALA A 262 12.97 -6.67 7.82
N THR A 263 12.39 -5.47 7.87
CA THR A 263 11.29 -5.02 7.02
C THR A 263 11.67 -3.74 6.29
N ASN A 264 11.25 -3.64 5.02
CA ASN A 264 11.23 -2.41 4.25
C ASN A 264 9.78 -1.92 4.21
N ALA A 265 9.44 -0.94 5.06
CA ALA A 265 8.06 -0.50 5.21
C ALA A 265 7.52 0.14 3.93
N ARG A 266 8.36 0.85 3.18
CA ARG A 266 7.96 1.54 1.96
C ARG A 266 7.72 0.61 0.78
N CYS A 267 8.43 -0.52 0.76
CA CYS A 267 8.06 -1.58 -0.16
C CYS A 267 6.65 -2.11 0.15
N PHE A 268 6.33 -2.36 1.43
CA PHE A 268 4.98 -2.77 1.82
C PHE A 268 3.93 -1.73 1.43
N GLU A 269 4.19 -0.43 1.65
CA GLU A 269 3.32 0.66 1.19
C GLU A 269 3.11 0.62 -0.32
N THR A 270 4.19 0.44 -1.09
CA THR A 270 4.16 0.36 -2.56
C THR A 270 3.35 -0.83 -3.03
N VAL A 271 3.61 -2.02 -2.48
CA VAL A 271 2.89 -3.26 -2.80
C VAL A 271 1.40 -3.15 -2.43
N ALA A 272 1.10 -2.62 -1.24
CA ALA A 272 -0.27 -2.41 -0.81
C ALA A 272 -1.00 -1.41 -1.72
N LYS A 273 -0.32 -0.36 -2.19
CA LYS A 273 -0.89 0.57 -3.18
C LYS A 273 -1.14 -0.11 -4.52
N LEU A 274 -0.19 -0.90 -5.02
CA LEU A 274 -0.33 -1.67 -6.26
C LEU A 274 -1.52 -2.64 -6.21
N ALA A 275 -1.68 -3.38 -5.11
CA ALA A 275 -2.80 -4.28 -4.93
C ALA A 275 -4.14 -3.53 -4.87
N ARG A 276 -4.23 -2.49 -4.03
CA ARG A 276 -5.49 -1.77 -3.78
C ARG A 276 -5.96 -0.92 -4.96
N GLU A 277 -5.03 -0.19 -5.58
CA GLU A 277 -5.40 0.79 -6.61
C GLU A 277 -5.32 0.23 -8.02
N TYR A 278 -4.48 -0.79 -8.24
CA TYR A 278 -4.15 -1.31 -9.55
C TYR A 278 -4.44 -2.79 -9.75
N GLY A 279 -4.81 -3.53 -8.69
CA GLY A 279 -5.15 -4.95 -8.78
C GLY A 279 -3.95 -5.83 -9.12
N ILE A 280 -2.74 -5.40 -8.74
CA ILE A 280 -1.48 -6.13 -8.96
C ILE A 280 -1.12 -6.81 -7.64
N ASP A 281 -1.33 -8.13 -7.53
CA ASP A 281 -1.32 -8.84 -6.25
C ASP A 281 -0.27 -9.96 -6.08
N SER A 282 0.18 -10.69 -7.10
CA SER A 282 1.33 -11.65 -6.95
C SER A 282 1.84 -12.36 -8.20
N ALA A 283 1.36 -12.06 -9.40
CA ALA A 283 1.89 -12.70 -10.63
C ALA A 283 3.12 -11.99 -11.23
N SER A 284 3.57 -10.87 -10.62
CA SER A 284 4.82 -10.19 -10.96
C SER A 284 5.79 -10.40 -9.79
N PRO A 285 7.11 -10.59 -10.03
CA PRO A 285 8.13 -10.85 -8.99
C PRO A 285 8.30 -9.75 -7.91
N LEU A 286 7.38 -8.79 -7.85
CA LEU A 286 7.29 -7.66 -6.94
C LEU A 286 6.45 -7.93 -5.68
N VAL A 287 5.77 -9.08 -5.59
CA VAL A 287 4.96 -9.45 -4.42
C VAL A 287 5.25 -10.90 -4.04
N GLY A 288 6.45 -11.15 -3.53
CA GLY A 288 6.78 -12.40 -2.84
C GLY A 288 6.10 -12.47 -1.47
N ASP A 289 5.60 -13.65 -1.12
CA ASP A 289 5.24 -14.28 0.18
C ASP A 289 5.58 -13.65 1.56
N GLY A 290 5.85 -12.35 1.67
CA GLY A 290 6.39 -11.71 2.86
C GLY A 290 7.90 -11.92 3.06
N SER A 291 8.60 -12.56 2.11
CA SER A 291 10.05 -12.72 2.16
C SER A 291 10.78 -11.38 1.94
N PRO A 292 11.93 -11.13 2.59
CA PRO A 292 12.83 -10.01 2.30
C PRO A 292 13.29 -9.90 0.83
N ASP A 293 13.06 -10.94 0.02
CA ASP A 293 13.35 -10.95 -1.42
C ASP A 293 12.12 -10.55 -2.29
N ALA A 294 10.97 -10.25 -1.69
CA ALA A 294 9.72 -9.88 -2.37
C ALA A 294 9.78 -8.51 -3.07
N CYS A 295 10.76 -7.68 -2.71
CA CYS A 295 10.88 -6.30 -3.17
C CYS A 295 12.03 -6.18 -4.17
N VAL A 296 11.75 -5.68 -5.37
CA VAL A 296 12.81 -5.36 -6.34
C VAL A 296 13.69 -4.25 -5.79
N SER A 297 15.02 -4.34 -5.96
CA SER A 297 15.94 -3.27 -5.55
C SER A 297 15.47 -1.89 -6.02
N GLY A 298 15.37 -0.94 -5.08
CA GLY A 298 14.89 0.41 -5.35
C GLY A 298 13.36 0.59 -5.42
N THR A 299 12.54 -0.36 -4.94
CA THR A 299 11.09 -0.15 -4.73
C THR A 299 10.78 0.53 -3.40
N GLY A 300 11.52 1.61 -3.12
CA GLY A 300 11.39 2.44 -1.93
C GLY A 300 11.53 3.91 -2.31
#